data_AF-A0A8J7GT72-F1
#
_entry.id   AF-A0A8J7GT72-F1
#
_cell.length_a   1.000
_cell.length_b   1.000
_cell.length_c   1.000
_cell.angle_alpha   90.00
_cell.angle_beta   90.00
_cell.angle_gamma   90.00
#
_symmetry.space_group_name_H-M   'P 1'
#
loop_
_entity.id
_entity.type
_entity.pdbx_description
1 polymer ?
#
loop_
_entity_poly.entity_id
_entity_poly.type
_entity_poly.pdbx_seq_one_letter_code
_entity_poly.pdbx_strand_id
1 'polypeptide(L)'
;MIDTVPTPERPIVPSPTPTPTNPSPPTNKTTPTAEATVGPNRATTAPTSTAPKLRTATASGGQAMFYYTAGQVDLLDLSPCYGYSYEAYRLENDYIVVRFVGYGHVSTIYAYWSKSRQPTLSVYEEDY
;
A
#
# COMPACT_ATOMS: atom_id res chain seq x y z
N MET A 1 -22.28 -33.50 40.59
CA MET A 1 -23.30 -33.35 39.53
C MET A 1 -22.99 -32.05 38.81
N ILE A 2 -22.58 -32.17 37.55
CA ILE A 2 -22.50 -31.18 36.44
C ILE A 2 -22.34 -29.69 36.77
N ASP A 3 -21.10 -29.20 36.68
CA ASP A 3 -20.79 -27.78 36.44
C ASP A 3 -21.00 -27.46 34.95
N THR A 4 -21.88 -26.51 34.66
CA THR A 4 -22.11 -25.99 33.30
C THR A 4 -21.29 -24.73 33.12
N VAL A 5 -20.23 -24.80 32.31
CA VAL A 5 -19.43 -23.62 31.93
C VAL A 5 -20.19 -22.88 30.81
N PRO A 6 -20.42 -21.55 30.90
CA PRO A 6 -21.03 -20.82 29.80
C PRO A 6 -20.03 -20.70 28.63
N THR A 7 -20.43 -21.19 27.47
CA THR A 7 -19.70 -21.03 26.21
C THR A 7 -19.70 -19.55 25.81
N PRO A 8 -18.55 -18.92 25.50
CA PRO A 8 -18.53 -17.55 25.01
C PRO A 8 -19.11 -17.48 23.59
N GLU A 9 -20.12 -16.64 23.37
CA GLU A 9 -20.68 -16.35 22.06
C GLU A 9 -19.69 -15.56 21.19
N ARG A 10 -19.57 -15.97 19.92
CA ARG A 10 -18.70 -15.31 18.93
C ARG A 10 -19.36 -14.00 18.47
N PRO A 11 -18.61 -12.89 18.35
CA PRO A 11 -19.15 -11.65 17.77
C PRO A 11 -19.55 -11.84 16.30
N ILE A 12 -20.73 -11.34 15.94
CA ILE A 12 -21.20 -11.31 14.55
C ILE A 12 -20.47 -10.18 13.84
N VAL A 13 -19.58 -10.53 12.92
CA VAL A 13 -18.84 -9.56 12.10
C VAL A 13 -19.75 -9.13 10.94
N PRO A 14 -20.02 -7.84 10.71
CA PRO A 14 -20.77 -7.41 9.54
C PRO A 14 -19.95 -7.67 8.27
N SER A 15 -20.60 -8.31 7.29
CA SER A 15 -20.02 -8.61 5.98
C SER A 15 -19.92 -7.33 5.13
N PRO A 16 -18.74 -6.94 4.61
CA PRO A 16 -18.66 -5.88 3.62
C PRO A 16 -18.96 -6.45 2.23
N THR A 17 -20.10 -6.05 1.65
CA THR A 17 -20.43 -6.30 0.24
C THR A 17 -19.75 -5.23 -0.64
N PRO A 18 -18.80 -5.55 -1.51
CA PRO A 18 -18.33 -4.60 -2.51
C PRO A 18 -19.28 -4.59 -3.71
N THR A 19 -19.98 -3.47 -3.92
CA THR A 19 -20.66 -3.19 -5.18
C THR A 19 -19.69 -2.38 -6.06
N PRO A 20 -19.29 -2.87 -7.25
CA PRO A 20 -18.49 -2.05 -8.16
C PRO A 20 -19.41 -1.07 -8.91
N THR A 21 -19.30 0.22 -8.62
CA THR A 21 -19.89 1.28 -9.47
C THR A 21 -18.90 1.59 -10.60
N ASN A 22 -19.29 1.23 -11.82
CA ASN A 22 -18.57 1.53 -13.05
C ASN A 22 -18.72 3.02 -13.42
N PRO A 23 -17.64 3.84 -13.49
CA PRO A 23 -17.73 5.17 -14.06
C PRO A 23 -17.45 5.09 -15.57
N SER A 24 -18.48 5.35 -16.39
CA SER A 24 -18.32 5.63 -17.82
C SER A 24 -17.52 6.93 -18.06
N PRO A 25 -16.65 7.01 -19.08
CA PRO A 25 -15.94 8.23 -19.42
C PRO A 25 -16.85 9.22 -20.17
N PRO A 26 -16.89 10.51 -19.82
CA PRO A 26 -17.51 11.51 -20.68
C PRO A 26 -16.56 11.87 -21.84
N THR A 27 -17.01 11.57 -23.05
CA THR A 27 -16.52 12.18 -24.30
C THR A 27 -16.83 13.68 -24.28
N ASN A 28 -15.81 14.53 -24.43
CA ASN A 28 -16.04 15.86 -24.99
C ASN A 28 -14.83 16.36 -25.80
N LYS A 29 -15.15 16.83 -27.00
CA LYS A 29 -14.26 17.20 -28.10
C LYS A 29 -14.51 18.67 -28.39
N THR A 30 -13.61 19.59 -28.02
CA THR A 30 -13.49 20.91 -28.70
C THR A 30 -12.17 21.61 -28.34
N THR A 31 -11.53 22.19 -29.37
CA THR A 31 -10.34 23.08 -29.38
C THR A 31 -10.81 24.51 -29.74
N PRO A 32 -9.97 25.59 -29.81
CA PRO A 32 -9.01 26.23 -28.87
C PRO A 32 -9.34 27.74 -28.57
N THR A 33 -8.48 28.38 -27.76
CA THR A 33 -8.03 29.82 -27.75
C THR A 33 -8.54 30.76 -26.64
N ALA A 34 -7.63 31.22 -25.76
CA ALA A 34 -7.33 32.65 -25.50
C ALA A 34 -6.33 32.81 -24.32
N GLU A 35 -5.35 33.70 -24.52
CA GLU A 35 -4.23 34.07 -23.65
C GLU A 35 -4.62 34.84 -22.37
N ALA A 36 -3.82 34.67 -21.30
CA ALA A 36 -3.53 35.73 -20.32
C ALA A 36 -2.23 35.44 -19.51
N THR A 37 -1.13 36.04 -19.98
CA THR A 37 0.02 36.67 -19.31
C THR A 37 0.37 36.38 -17.82
N VAL A 38 1.52 35.71 -17.65
CA VAL A 38 2.67 35.93 -16.72
C VAL A 38 2.45 35.94 -15.19
N GLY A 39 2.91 34.85 -14.56
CA GLY A 39 3.51 34.80 -13.22
C GLY A 39 4.77 33.91 -13.28
N PRO A 40 5.81 34.16 -12.46
CA PRO A 40 7.16 33.69 -12.72
C PRO A 40 7.24 32.16 -12.68
N ASN A 41 7.97 31.61 -13.66
CA ASN A 41 8.43 30.22 -13.76
C ASN A 41 8.74 29.61 -12.38
N ARG A 42 7.75 28.96 -11.76
CA ARG A 42 8.06 27.77 -10.98
C ARG A 42 8.04 26.65 -11.99
N ALA A 43 9.22 26.32 -12.52
CA ALA A 43 9.43 25.02 -13.11
C ALA A 43 9.12 24.00 -12.01
N THR A 44 7.86 23.59 -11.90
CA THR A 44 7.51 22.35 -11.26
C THR A 44 8.19 21.32 -12.13
N THR A 45 9.36 20.87 -11.70
CA THR A 45 9.99 19.68 -12.25
C THR A 45 8.96 18.58 -12.08
N ALA A 46 8.16 18.37 -13.13
CA ALA A 46 7.30 17.21 -13.24
C ALA A 46 8.22 16.03 -12.91
N PRO A 47 7.93 15.27 -11.84
CA PRO A 47 8.79 14.16 -11.50
C PRO A 47 8.85 13.29 -12.75
N THR A 48 10.07 13.01 -13.21
CA THR A 48 10.35 12.15 -14.37
C THR A 48 9.35 11.01 -14.32
N SER A 49 8.38 11.04 -15.25
CA SER A 49 7.17 10.22 -15.19
C SER A 49 7.57 8.77 -15.37
N THR A 50 8.03 8.16 -14.29
CA THR A 50 8.19 6.72 -14.21
C THR A 50 6.77 6.19 -14.20
N ALA A 51 6.41 5.45 -15.25
CA ALA A 51 5.09 4.86 -15.36
C ALA A 51 4.76 4.12 -14.05
N PRO A 52 3.51 4.19 -13.59
CA PRO A 52 3.13 3.56 -12.35
C PRO A 52 3.49 2.07 -12.37
N LYS A 53 4.06 1.58 -11.26
CA LYS A 53 4.57 0.21 -11.17
C LYS A 53 3.99 -0.52 -9.98
N LEU A 54 3.37 -1.67 -10.23
CA LEU A 54 2.94 -2.60 -9.20
C LEU A 54 4.10 -3.53 -8.83
N ARG A 55 4.31 -3.77 -7.54
CA ARG A 55 5.27 -4.75 -7.03
C ARG A 55 4.67 -5.51 -5.85
N THR A 56 5.06 -6.78 -5.73
CA THR A 56 4.67 -7.62 -4.60
C THR A 56 5.93 -8.13 -3.92
N ALA A 57 5.95 -8.10 -2.60
CA ALA A 57 6.99 -8.70 -1.78
C ALA A 57 6.37 -9.81 -0.93
N THR A 58 7.09 -10.93 -0.84
CA THR A 58 6.74 -12.07 0.00
C THR A 58 7.83 -12.23 1.05
N ALA A 59 7.42 -12.43 2.29
CA ALA A 59 8.26 -12.68 3.45
C ALA A 59 7.70 -13.88 4.24
N SER A 60 8.42 -14.42 5.22
CA SER A 60 7.95 -15.57 6.00
C SER A 60 6.59 -15.32 6.64
N GLY A 61 6.40 -14.12 7.21
CA GLY A 61 5.19 -13.71 7.89
C GLY A 61 4.03 -13.27 6.98
N GLY A 62 4.21 -13.15 5.66
CA GLY A 62 3.12 -12.77 4.76
C GLY A 62 3.54 -12.14 3.43
N GLN A 63 2.57 -11.57 2.74
CA GLN A 63 2.74 -10.88 1.46
C GLN A 63 2.20 -9.45 1.53
N ALA A 64 2.86 -8.52 0.85
CA ALA A 64 2.39 -7.15 0.67
C ALA A 64 2.53 -6.70 -0.78
N MET A 65 1.53 -5.94 -1.26
CA MET A 65 1.49 -5.39 -2.61
C MET A 65 1.59 -3.86 -2.57
N PHE A 66 2.51 -3.31 -3.35
CA PHE A 66 2.85 -1.90 -3.36
C PHE A 66 2.66 -1.30 -4.76
N TYR A 67 2.18 -0.07 -4.78
CA TYR A 67 2.03 0.73 -5.98
C TYR A 67 2.98 1.92 -5.95
N TYR A 68 3.83 2.01 -6.96
CA TYR A 68 4.82 3.06 -7.08
C TYR A 68 4.36 4.04 -8.15
N THR A 69 4.18 5.30 -7.75
CA THR A 69 3.99 6.44 -8.66
C THR A 69 5.17 7.38 -8.53
N ALA A 70 5.33 8.35 -9.43
CA ALA A 70 6.55 9.17 -9.52
C ALA A 70 6.88 9.91 -8.21
N GLY A 71 7.69 9.28 -7.34
CA GLY A 71 8.07 9.78 -6.02
C GLY A 71 7.12 9.43 -4.86
N GLN A 72 6.17 8.50 -5.05
CA GLN A 72 5.34 8.00 -3.96
C GLN A 72 5.25 6.47 -3.96
N VAL A 73 5.01 5.89 -2.78
CA VAL A 73 4.76 4.46 -2.58
C VAL A 73 3.47 4.31 -1.79
N ASP A 74 2.51 3.58 -2.33
CA ASP A 74 1.26 3.23 -1.68
C ASP A 74 1.23 1.73 -1.39
N LEU A 75 0.73 1.36 -0.21
CA LEU A 75 0.41 -0.03 0.14
C LEU A 75 -1.01 -0.32 -0.33
N LEU A 76 -1.18 -1.30 -1.22
CA LEU A 76 -2.48 -1.65 -1.79
C LEU A 76 -3.13 -2.84 -1.11
N ASP A 77 -2.33 -3.84 -0.75
CA ASP A 77 -2.84 -5.07 -0.14
C ASP A 77 -1.80 -5.66 0.81
N LEU A 78 -2.31 -6.35 1.83
CA LEU A 78 -1.51 -6.95 2.89
C LEU A 78 -2.19 -8.24 3.36
N SER A 79 -1.49 -9.35 3.18
CA SER A 79 -1.97 -10.70 3.46
C SER A 79 -1.00 -11.40 4.42
N PRO A 80 -1.21 -11.32 5.74
CA PRO A 80 -0.36 -12.01 6.72
C PRO A 80 -0.58 -13.53 6.66
N CYS A 81 0.48 -14.30 6.92
CA CYS A 81 0.40 -15.74 7.12
C CYS A 81 -0.30 -16.08 8.45
N TYR A 82 -0.85 -17.30 8.56
CA TYR A 82 -1.46 -17.75 9.81
C TYR A 82 -0.46 -17.70 10.98
N GLY A 83 -0.88 -17.16 12.12
CA GLY A 83 -0.03 -16.99 13.30
C GLY A 83 0.82 -15.72 13.33
N TYR A 84 0.74 -14.89 12.28
CA TYR A 84 1.38 -13.57 12.24
C TYR A 84 0.34 -12.44 12.36
N SER A 85 0.64 -11.45 13.20
CA SER A 85 0.00 -10.14 13.16
C SER A 85 0.76 -9.21 12.23
N TYR A 86 0.20 -8.07 11.84
CA TYR A 86 0.90 -7.10 11.00
C TYR A 86 0.81 -5.67 11.50
N GLU A 87 1.82 -4.88 11.14
CA GLU A 87 1.88 -3.44 11.31
C GLU A 87 2.38 -2.83 10.01
N ALA A 88 1.75 -1.76 9.53
CA ALA A 88 2.22 -1.02 8.37
C ALA A 88 2.26 0.46 8.71
N TYR A 89 3.37 1.12 8.40
CA TYR A 89 3.52 2.55 8.62
C TYR A 89 4.26 3.21 7.47
N ARG A 90 3.80 4.41 7.13
CA ARG A 90 4.45 5.28 6.16
C ARG A 90 5.38 6.22 6.92
N LEU A 91 6.67 6.16 6.60
CA LEU A 91 7.67 7.09 7.15
C LEU A 91 7.69 8.38 6.34
N GLU A 92 7.69 8.26 5.02
CA GLU A 92 7.67 9.36 4.06
C GLU A 92 6.79 8.98 2.86
N ASN A 93 6.46 9.95 2.00
CA ASN A 93 5.61 9.68 0.82
C ASN A 93 6.18 8.58 -0.09
N ASP A 94 7.50 8.41 -0.10
CA ASP A 94 8.22 7.46 -0.92
C ASP A 94 8.77 6.27 -0.11
N TYR A 95 8.33 6.07 1.13
CA TYR A 95 8.85 5.04 2.04
C TYR A 95 7.75 4.46 2.95
N ILE A 96 7.45 3.16 2.78
CA ILE A 96 6.56 2.37 3.62
C ILE A 96 7.32 1.19 4.23
N VAL A 97 7.02 0.89 5.51
CA VAL A 97 7.45 -0.32 6.20
C VAL A 97 6.23 -1.18 6.51
N VAL A 98 6.36 -2.48 6.30
CA VAL A 98 5.40 -3.49 6.74
C VAL A 98 6.13 -4.50 7.62
N ARG A 99 5.60 -4.79 8.81
CA ARG A 99 6.12 -5.82 9.71
C ARG A 99 5.07 -6.90 9.88
N PHE A 100 5.48 -8.15 9.81
CA PHE A 100 4.71 -9.31 10.22
C PHE A 100 5.35 -9.87 11.48
N VAL A 101 4.58 -9.94 12.56
CA VAL A 101 5.06 -10.34 13.89
C VAL A 101 4.39 -11.65 14.29
N GLY A 102 5.19 -12.70 14.40
CA GLY A 102 4.78 -14.02 14.87
C GLY A 102 5.50 -14.40 16.16
N TYR A 103 5.16 -15.56 16.71
CA TYR A 103 5.87 -16.08 17.86
C TYR A 103 7.30 -16.50 17.48
N GLY A 104 8.31 -15.84 18.05
CA GLY A 104 9.72 -16.14 17.80
C GLY A 104 10.28 -15.68 16.45
N HIS A 105 9.48 -14.96 15.64
CA HIS A 105 9.90 -14.50 14.32
C HIS A 105 9.26 -13.17 13.93
N VAL A 106 10.03 -12.30 13.27
CA VAL A 106 9.55 -11.04 12.67
C VAL A 106 10.06 -10.93 11.24
N SER A 107 9.14 -10.67 10.32
CA SER A 107 9.44 -10.38 8.93
C SER A 107 9.14 -8.91 8.62
N THR A 108 10.13 -8.16 8.13
CA THR A 108 9.96 -6.75 7.79
C THR A 108 10.20 -6.50 6.30
N ILE A 109 9.24 -5.87 5.63
CA ILE A 109 9.31 -5.43 4.24
C ILE A 109 9.46 -3.91 4.20
N TYR A 110 10.49 -3.43 3.52
CA TYR A 110 10.75 -2.02 3.24
C TYR A 110 10.46 -1.74 1.77
N ALA A 111 9.52 -0.83 1.50
CA ALA A 111 9.14 -0.41 0.15
C ALA A 111 9.46 1.07 -0.04
N TYR A 112 10.41 1.38 -0.93
CA TYR A 112 10.88 2.75 -1.08
C TYR A 112 11.39 3.09 -2.49
N TRP A 113 11.51 4.38 -2.79
CA TRP A 113 12.25 4.86 -3.96
C TRP A 113 13.74 4.99 -3.63
N SER A 114 14.61 4.33 -4.41
CA SER A 114 16.05 4.47 -4.23
C SER A 114 16.55 5.88 -4.62
N LYS A 115 17.79 6.21 -4.23
CA LYS A 115 18.47 7.45 -4.67
C LYS A 115 18.55 7.57 -6.20
N SER A 116 18.60 6.45 -6.92
CA SER A 116 18.56 6.40 -8.38
C SER A 116 17.15 6.46 -8.98
N ARG A 117 16.15 6.84 -8.17
CA ARG A 117 14.72 6.89 -8.54
C ARG A 117 14.24 5.56 -9.12
N GLN A 118 14.57 4.45 -8.45
CA GLN A 118 14.07 3.13 -8.81
C GLN A 118 13.19 2.55 -7.70
N PRO A 119 12.01 1.97 -8.04
CA PRO A 119 11.18 1.22 -7.09
C PRO A 119 11.97 0.07 -6.48
N THR A 120 12.17 0.10 -5.16
CA THR A 120 12.96 -0.88 -4.42
C THR A 120 12.13 -1.52 -3.32
N LEU A 121 12.32 -2.83 -3.17
CA LEU A 121 11.78 -3.63 -2.08
C LEU A 121 12.93 -4.33 -1.38
N SER A 122 12.89 -4.41 -0.06
CA SER A 122 13.84 -5.18 0.74
C SER A 122 13.07 -5.94 1.81
N VAL A 123 13.44 -7.20 2.01
CA VAL A 123 12.84 -8.07 3.03
C VAL A 123 13.93 -8.43 4.03
N TYR A 124 13.60 -8.32 5.31
CA TYR A 124 14.47 -8.68 6.42
C TYR A 124 13.72 -9.64 7.35
N GLU A 125 14.40 -10.69 7.79
CA GLU A 125 13.83 -11.77 8.60
C GLU A 125 14.63 -11.86 9.90
N GLU A 126 13.94 -11.93 11.03
CA GLU A 126 14.51 -11.92 12.38
C GLU A 126 13.93 -13.07 13.21
N ASP A 127 14.80 -13.91 13.77
CA ASP A 127 14.43 -14.95 14.73
C ASP A 127 14.83 -14.52 16.16
N TYR A 128 13.98 -14.81 17.15
CA TYR A 128 14.19 -14.47 18.57
C TYR A 128 14.23 -15.69 19.48
#